data_AF-F1L4P9-F1
#
_entry.id   AF-F1L4P9-F1
#
_cell.length_a   1.000
_cell.length_b   1.000
_cell.length_c   1.000
_cell.angle_alpha   90.00
_cell.angle_beta   90.00
_cell.angle_gamma   90.00
#
_symmetry.space_group_name_H-M   'P 1'
#
loop_
_entity.id
_entity.type
_entity.pdbx_description
1 polymer ?
#
loop_
_entity_poly.entity_id
_entity_poly.type
_entity_poly.pdbx_seq_one_letter_code
_entity_poly.pdbx_strand_id
1 'polypeptide(L)'
;MAIKFIIILSMICIITFLWHSKMLNSKWIYQQTIKCEIDCGNIADDISLEESLDENNIIFEEDTNIYFPKSDHNCSRFFDDEIYANEKQKNPLILDSSADTMVDASCKAIRRRVLQDLISPTKFEVDFPIAFVRVVYKDYLLQELLFKLQYTPMNLFCFVIDKKSTALFKEQISNLTECFPNAISSQRQLSIDSAGHNMLNGFFECFRLLLTRPKWKYLITLQNHDIPLRTNFELVNILQALNGSNDVGVLHAIPERIPKHIQWTYKALHLFKDETKNDNRSLKITKGSASCSLSRAFVDFIVNKLDVGIFIALFNQMYYGVDEMLFSTLHSNEQLEAPGGYTTQCLNKFNGYITRYVVWKRSQQCKSGIDRHRVCILGVADLADLERSRFLFANKMIPFIDYSAISCWAQRLLNRSLIQNRKRPINTYYYSHLPVVKFNNQRHSFGQNTTNFRC
;
A
#
# COMPACT_ATOMS: atom_id res chain seq x y z
N MET A 1 61.96 20.00 11.44
CA MET A 1 60.50 19.82 11.64
C MET A 1 59.84 18.93 10.57
N ALA A 2 60.60 18.10 9.83
CA ALA A 2 60.07 17.18 8.81
C ALA A 2 60.13 15.69 9.22
N ILE A 3 60.98 15.34 10.19
CA ILE A 3 61.20 13.93 10.61
C ILE A 3 60.13 13.44 11.60
N LYS A 4 59.49 14.34 12.36
CA LYS A 4 58.36 13.99 13.25
C LYS A 4 57.02 13.78 12.51
N PHE A 5 56.90 14.26 11.27
CA PHE A 5 55.67 14.10 10.47
C PHE A 5 55.61 12.74 9.75
N ILE A 6 56.77 12.17 9.40
CA ILE A 6 56.88 10.87 8.69
C ILE A 6 56.55 9.69 9.62
N ILE A 7 56.82 9.81 10.93
CA ILE A 7 56.54 8.75 11.92
C ILE A 7 55.04 8.66 12.25
N ILE A 8 54.29 9.76 12.13
CA ILE A 8 52.84 9.78 12.37
C ILE A 8 52.07 9.21 11.16
N LEU A 9 52.56 9.41 9.94
CA LEU A 9 51.99 8.80 8.72
C LEU A 9 52.25 7.29 8.61
N SER A 10 53.35 6.76 9.15
CA SER A 10 53.62 5.32 9.10
C SER A 10 52.77 4.51 10.11
N MET A 11 52.42 5.06 11.27
CA MET A 11 51.54 4.38 12.23
C MET A 11 50.07 4.32 11.78
N ILE A 12 49.58 5.32 11.05
CA ILE A 12 48.20 5.34 10.53
C ILE A 12 48.02 4.34 9.37
N CYS A 13 49.10 4.05 8.61
CA CYS A 13 49.07 3.05 7.54
C CYS A 13 49.13 1.59 8.04
N ILE A 14 49.72 1.34 9.22
CA ILE A 14 49.79 -0.01 9.82
C ILE A 14 48.45 -0.39 10.48
N ILE A 15 47.71 0.59 11.02
CA ILE A 15 46.39 0.35 11.63
C ILE A 15 45.31 0.08 10.56
N THR A 16 45.43 0.65 9.36
CA THR A 16 44.53 0.36 8.23
C THR A 16 44.82 -0.98 7.54
N PHE A 17 46.07 -1.46 7.56
CA PHE A 17 46.44 -2.79 7.03
C PHE A 17 46.02 -3.95 7.95
N LEU A 18 46.02 -3.75 9.27
CA LEU A 18 45.60 -4.78 10.24
C LEU A 18 44.07 -4.92 10.39
N TRP A 19 43.29 -3.99 9.85
CA TRP A 19 41.82 -4.11 9.79
C TRP A 19 41.34 -4.81 8.50
N HIS A 20 42.13 -4.78 7.41
CA HIS A 20 41.80 -5.46 6.15
C HIS A 20 42.18 -6.95 6.12
N SER A 21 43.05 -7.44 7.01
CA SER A 21 43.47 -8.86 7.01
C SER A 21 42.57 -9.81 7.82
N LYS A 22 41.49 -9.32 8.45
CA LYS A 22 40.52 -10.14 9.21
C LYS A 22 39.17 -10.36 8.52
N MET A 23 39.03 -9.95 7.24
CA MET A 23 37.82 -10.20 6.43
C MET A 23 38.07 -11.03 5.16
N LEU A 24 39.11 -11.88 5.18
CA LEU A 24 39.39 -12.84 4.12
C LEU A 24 39.83 -14.18 4.74
N ASN A 25 38.90 -14.89 5.37
CA ASN A 25 39.02 -16.34 5.58
C ASN A 25 37.70 -16.97 6.04
N SER A 26 36.84 -17.34 5.09
CA SER A 26 36.01 -18.55 5.19
C SER A 26 35.46 -18.92 3.81
N LYS A 27 36.34 -19.38 2.91
CA LYS A 27 35.96 -20.33 1.87
C LYS A 27 36.59 -21.66 2.26
N TRP A 28 35.76 -22.60 2.67
CA TRP A 28 36.07 -24.03 2.59
C TRP A 28 34.96 -24.72 1.80
N ILE A 29 35.45 -25.58 0.93
CA ILE A 29 34.89 -26.30 -0.23
C ILE A 29 34.17 -27.57 0.29
N TYR A 30 32.89 -27.79 -0.07
CA TYR A 30 32.35 -28.69 -1.11
C TYR A 30 32.16 -30.15 -0.68
N GLN A 31 31.11 -30.73 -1.28
CA GLN A 31 30.81 -32.16 -1.46
C GLN A 31 29.94 -32.87 -0.42
N GLN A 32 28.62 -32.85 -0.67
CA GLN A 32 27.86 -34.11 -0.65
C GLN A 32 26.75 -34.08 -1.71
N THR A 33 27.01 -34.85 -2.75
CA THR A 33 26.08 -35.42 -3.72
C THR A 33 25.02 -36.24 -3.00
N ILE A 34 23.74 -35.95 -3.24
CA ILE A 34 22.67 -36.94 -3.09
C ILE A 34 21.94 -37.02 -4.43
N LYS A 35 22.20 -38.14 -5.13
CA LYS A 35 21.35 -38.68 -6.18
C LYS A 35 20.02 -39.07 -5.53
N CYS A 36 18.91 -38.62 -6.10
CA CYS A 36 17.64 -39.34 -6.03
C CYS A 36 17.11 -39.46 -7.46
N GLU A 37 17.33 -40.64 -8.03
CA GLU A 37 16.59 -41.20 -9.16
C GLU A 37 15.58 -42.19 -8.58
N ILE A 38 14.36 -42.22 -9.16
CA ILE A 38 13.26 -43.20 -8.97
C ILE A 38 12.44 -42.92 -7.68
N ASP A 39 11.11 -42.76 -7.66
CA ASP A 39 10.02 -43.25 -8.53
C ASP A 39 8.82 -42.29 -8.47
N CYS A 40 8.09 -42.14 -9.57
CA CYS A 40 6.82 -41.43 -9.60
C CYS A 40 5.70 -42.41 -9.20
N GLY A 41 5.08 -42.20 -8.03
CA GLY A 41 3.94 -43.00 -7.59
C GLY A 41 2.98 -42.24 -6.69
N ASN A 42 1.77 -42.02 -7.19
CA ASN A 42 0.50 -41.82 -6.47
C ASN A 42 0.37 -40.58 -5.56
N ILE A 43 -0.10 -39.49 -6.16
CA ILE A 43 -0.79 -38.39 -5.44
C ILE A 43 -2.26 -38.78 -5.32
N ALA A 44 -2.61 -39.40 -4.21
CA ALA A 44 -3.95 -39.43 -3.65
C ALA A 44 -3.80 -39.61 -2.13
N ASP A 45 -4.59 -38.84 -1.39
CA ASP A 45 -4.81 -38.95 0.05
C ASP A 45 -3.69 -38.42 0.98
N ASP A 46 -3.78 -37.12 1.31
CA ASP A 46 -3.70 -36.70 2.72
C ASP A 46 -4.38 -35.33 2.92
N ILE A 47 -5.71 -35.35 3.04
CA ILE A 47 -6.52 -34.28 3.63
C ILE A 47 -6.94 -34.81 5.00
N SER A 48 -6.15 -34.54 6.03
CA SER A 48 -6.62 -34.40 7.41
C SER A 48 -5.41 -34.21 8.30
N LEU A 49 -5.31 -33.03 8.92
CA LEU A 49 -4.76 -32.82 10.27
C LEU A 49 -4.98 -31.35 10.60
N GLU A 50 -6.24 -31.03 10.92
CA GLU A 50 -6.56 -30.01 11.90
C GLU A 50 -6.03 -30.51 13.24
N GLU A 51 -5.01 -29.84 13.77
CA GLU A 51 -4.63 -29.99 15.18
C GLU A 51 -4.96 -28.70 15.93
N SER A 52 -5.74 -28.92 16.98
CA SER A 52 -6.24 -28.01 17.99
C SER A 52 -5.19 -27.01 18.48
N LEU A 53 -5.51 -25.72 18.38
CA LEU A 53 -4.82 -24.67 19.12
C LEU A 53 -5.52 -24.50 20.47
N ASP A 54 -4.80 -24.83 21.53
CA ASP A 54 -5.16 -24.60 22.92
C ASP A 54 -5.70 -23.18 23.15
N GLU A 55 -6.83 -23.13 23.84
CA GLU A 55 -7.44 -21.95 24.43
C GLU A 55 -6.51 -21.33 25.48
N ASN A 56 -5.58 -20.49 25.05
CA ASN A 56 -5.04 -19.47 25.94
C ASN A 56 -6.02 -18.30 26.00
N ASN A 57 -6.89 -18.34 27.01
CA ASN A 57 -7.74 -17.23 27.44
C ASN A 57 -6.87 -16.01 27.77
N ILE A 58 -6.64 -15.14 26.79
CA ILE A 58 -6.23 -13.77 27.03
C ILE A 58 -7.48 -13.05 27.55
N ILE A 59 -7.57 -12.95 28.87
CA ILE A 59 -8.59 -12.14 29.54
C ILE A 59 -8.26 -10.68 29.22
N PHE A 60 -9.02 -10.08 28.31
CA PHE A 60 -9.04 -8.63 28.14
C PHE A 60 -9.71 -8.05 29.38
N GLU A 61 -8.97 -7.29 30.19
CA GLU A 61 -9.57 -6.54 31.31
C GLU A 61 -10.74 -5.69 30.77
N GLU A 62 -11.91 -5.87 31.39
CA GLU A 62 -13.19 -5.27 30.98
C GLU A 62 -13.22 -3.73 31.02
N ASP A 63 -12.14 -3.07 31.46
CA ASP A 63 -12.12 -1.61 31.72
C ASP A 63 -11.06 -0.79 30.95
N THR A 64 -10.29 -1.37 30.02
CA THR A 64 -9.36 -0.56 29.20
C THR A 64 -10.03 0.00 27.95
N ASN A 65 -11.00 0.88 28.17
CA ASN A 65 -11.68 1.68 27.15
C ASN A 65 -10.69 2.73 26.58
N ILE A 66 -9.90 2.35 25.56
CA ILE A 66 -8.86 3.22 24.97
C ILE A 66 -9.18 3.49 23.48
N TYR A 67 -10.50 3.63 23.24
CA TYR A 67 -11.23 4.37 22.20
C TYR A 67 -10.78 4.25 20.74
N PHE A 68 -11.16 3.13 20.15
CA PHE A 68 -12.09 3.18 19.03
C PHE A 68 -13.44 2.72 19.57
N PRO A 69 -14.57 3.42 19.31
CA PRO A 69 -15.87 2.96 19.78
C PRO A 69 -16.05 1.49 19.42
N LYS A 70 -16.18 0.64 20.42
CA LYS A 70 -16.32 -0.79 20.17
C LYS A 70 -17.75 -1.01 19.69
N SER A 71 -17.90 -1.82 18.65
CA SER A 71 -19.21 -2.37 18.33
C SER A 71 -19.66 -3.26 19.49
N ASP A 72 -20.89 -3.08 19.96
CA ASP A 72 -21.52 -3.96 20.96
C ASP A 72 -21.90 -5.33 20.37
N HIS A 73 -21.76 -5.49 19.05
CA HIS A 73 -22.00 -6.77 18.38
C HIS A 73 -20.88 -7.78 18.68
N ASN A 74 -21.22 -9.06 18.59
CA ASN A 74 -20.23 -10.12 18.65
C ASN A 74 -19.47 -10.18 17.32
N CYS A 75 -18.35 -9.47 17.25
CA CYS A 75 -17.58 -9.32 16.02
C CYS A 75 -17.08 -10.64 15.43
N SER A 76 -16.81 -11.68 16.23
CA SER A 76 -16.32 -12.95 15.69
C SER A 76 -17.36 -13.64 14.81
N ARG A 77 -18.65 -13.51 15.16
CA ARG A 77 -19.75 -14.10 14.38
C ARG A 77 -19.89 -13.54 12.97
N PHE A 78 -19.45 -12.30 12.71
CA PHE A 78 -19.56 -11.72 11.36
C PHE A 78 -18.71 -12.42 10.29
N PHE A 79 -17.72 -13.21 10.70
CA PHE A 79 -16.83 -13.90 9.76
C PHE A 79 -17.37 -15.27 9.34
N ASP A 80 -18.20 -15.90 10.19
CA ASP A 80 -18.60 -17.30 10.06
C ASP A 80 -20.13 -17.51 10.05
N ASP A 81 -20.92 -16.51 10.43
CA ASP A 81 -22.39 -16.58 10.52
C ASP A 81 -23.05 -15.51 9.64
N GLU A 82 -23.39 -15.90 8.40
CA GLU A 82 -24.01 -15.03 7.42
C GLU A 82 -25.41 -14.55 7.85
N ILE A 83 -26.16 -15.37 8.61
CA ILE A 83 -27.49 -15.00 9.10
C ILE A 83 -27.36 -13.86 10.12
N TYR A 84 -26.44 -14.01 11.07
CA TYR A 84 -26.13 -12.96 12.06
C TYR A 84 -25.65 -11.68 11.38
N ALA A 85 -24.75 -11.79 10.40
CA ALA A 85 -24.24 -10.63 9.67
C ALA A 85 -25.36 -9.87 8.95
N ASN A 86 -26.23 -10.57 8.23
CA ASN A 86 -27.37 -9.98 7.53
C ASN A 86 -28.42 -9.39 8.50
N GLU A 87 -28.60 -9.98 9.68
CA GLU A 87 -29.49 -9.45 10.72
C GLU A 87 -28.95 -8.13 11.27
N LYS A 88 -27.68 -8.09 11.70
CA LYS A 88 -27.09 -6.90 12.33
C LYS A 88 -26.73 -5.79 11.35
N GLN A 89 -26.56 -6.11 10.07
CA GLN A 89 -26.38 -5.10 9.01
C GLN A 89 -27.50 -4.05 8.98
N LYS A 90 -28.72 -4.42 9.42
CA LYS A 90 -29.88 -3.52 9.46
C LYS A 90 -29.79 -2.46 10.56
N ASN A 91 -29.02 -2.72 11.61
CA ASN A 91 -28.86 -1.84 12.77
C ASN A 91 -27.37 -1.73 13.15
N PRO A 92 -26.55 -1.08 12.32
CA PRO A 92 -25.13 -0.91 12.61
C PRO A 92 -24.92 0.16 13.68
N LEU A 93 -23.79 0.07 14.38
CA LEU A 93 -23.24 1.20 15.12
C LEU A 93 -22.83 2.26 14.10
N ILE A 94 -23.16 3.52 14.39
CA ILE A 94 -22.84 4.67 13.55
C ILE A 94 -21.94 5.61 14.34
N LEU A 95 -20.95 6.18 13.66
CA LEU A 95 -20.11 7.24 14.21
C LEU A 95 -20.35 8.52 13.40
N ASP A 96 -21.00 9.50 14.03
CA ASP A 96 -21.21 10.81 13.42
C ASP A 96 -20.03 11.76 13.65
N SER A 97 -20.12 12.98 13.10
CA SER A 97 -19.06 13.98 13.23
C SER A 97 -18.84 14.52 14.64
N SER A 98 -19.80 14.36 15.56
CA SER A 98 -19.64 14.79 16.96
C SER A 98 -18.59 13.95 17.69
N ALA A 99 -18.42 12.67 17.30
CA ALA A 99 -17.38 11.81 17.87
C ALA A 99 -15.97 12.39 17.66
N ASP A 100 -15.71 12.97 16.49
CA ASP A 100 -14.44 13.64 16.20
C ASP A 100 -14.26 14.91 17.04
N THR A 101 -15.33 15.56 17.51
CA THR A 101 -15.21 16.77 18.36
C THR A 101 -14.86 16.45 19.81
N MET A 102 -15.18 15.24 20.28
CA MET A 102 -14.95 14.81 21.67
C MET A 102 -13.60 14.12 21.89
N VAL A 103 -12.87 13.79 20.83
CA VAL A 103 -11.59 13.07 20.94
C VAL A 103 -10.47 13.98 21.42
N ASP A 104 -9.77 13.55 22.46
CA ASP A 104 -8.51 14.18 22.89
C ASP A 104 -7.40 13.88 21.86
N ALA A 105 -7.04 14.91 21.09
CA ALA A 105 -5.98 14.88 20.08
C ALA A 105 -4.64 15.43 20.61
N SER A 106 -4.40 15.40 21.92
CA SER A 106 -3.08 15.69 22.49
C SER A 106 -2.09 14.55 22.20
N CYS A 107 -0.79 14.85 22.12
CA CYS A 107 0.20 13.81 21.85
C CYS A 107 0.24 12.70 22.89
N LYS A 108 -0.05 12.99 24.16
CA LYS A 108 -0.16 11.95 25.18
C LYS A 108 -1.29 10.98 24.87
N ALA A 109 -2.47 11.49 24.52
CA ALA A 109 -3.64 10.67 24.23
C ALA A 109 -3.49 9.89 22.93
N ILE A 110 -3.05 10.55 21.86
CA ILE A 110 -2.78 9.92 20.56
C ILE A 110 -1.74 8.80 20.70
N ARG A 111 -0.59 9.08 21.33
CA ARG A 111 0.47 8.08 21.49
C ARG A 111 0.01 6.90 22.33
N ARG A 112 -0.77 7.14 23.38
CA ARG A 112 -1.38 6.07 24.17
C ARG A 112 -2.25 5.16 23.30
N ARG A 113 -3.19 5.73 22.52
CA ARG A 113 -4.09 4.94 21.66
C ARG A 113 -3.36 4.18 20.57
N VAL A 114 -2.40 4.81 19.89
CA VAL A 114 -1.66 4.17 18.80
C VAL A 114 -0.68 3.10 19.30
N LEU A 115 0.13 3.41 20.32
CA LEU A 115 1.21 2.54 20.78
C LEU A 115 0.76 1.42 21.72
N GLN A 116 -0.45 1.49 22.25
CA GLN A 116 -1.02 0.40 23.04
C GLN A 116 -1.11 -0.88 22.20
N ASP A 117 -0.69 -2.01 22.78
CA ASP A 117 -0.65 -3.33 22.15
C ASP A 117 0.18 -3.35 20.85
N LEU A 118 1.06 -2.35 20.67
CA LEU A 118 1.96 -2.32 19.54
C LEU A 118 2.95 -3.47 19.67
N ILE A 119 2.94 -4.31 18.66
CA ILE A 119 3.78 -5.50 18.64
C ILE A 119 5.14 -5.14 18.05
N SER A 120 6.20 -5.68 18.65
CA SER A 120 7.56 -5.53 18.11
C SER A 120 7.63 -6.05 16.66
N PRO A 121 8.25 -5.27 15.75
CA PRO A 121 8.40 -5.69 14.36
C PRO A 121 9.39 -6.84 14.26
N THR A 122 9.12 -7.76 13.34
CA THR A 122 10.06 -8.82 12.97
C THR A 122 11.22 -8.28 12.14
N LYS A 123 12.27 -9.09 11.97
CA LYS A 123 13.37 -8.77 11.06
C LYS A 123 12.88 -8.48 9.63
N PHE A 124 11.91 -9.26 9.13
CA PHE A 124 11.30 -9.03 7.82
C PHE A 124 10.74 -7.61 7.70
N GLU A 125 10.05 -7.13 8.73
CA GLU A 125 9.44 -5.79 8.76
C GLU A 125 10.46 -4.67 8.95
N VAL A 126 11.50 -4.90 9.75
CA VAL A 126 12.61 -3.94 9.93
C VAL A 126 13.38 -3.72 8.64
N ASP A 127 13.65 -4.79 7.88
CA ASP A 127 14.44 -4.73 6.65
C ASP A 127 13.59 -4.29 5.43
N PHE A 128 12.27 -4.20 5.58
CA PHE A 128 11.33 -3.84 4.52
C PHE A 128 10.31 -2.75 4.93
N PRO A 129 10.75 -1.51 5.21
CA PRO A 129 9.82 -0.44 5.53
C PRO A 129 8.88 -0.08 4.37
N ILE A 130 7.63 0.22 4.69
CA ILE A 130 6.58 0.65 3.76
C ILE A 130 6.27 2.13 4.00
N ALA A 131 6.07 2.88 2.93
CA ALA A 131 5.56 4.25 2.99
C ALA A 131 4.08 4.29 2.63
N PHE A 132 3.25 4.94 3.45
CA PHE A 132 1.83 5.16 3.16
C PHE A 132 1.60 6.63 2.83
N VAL A 133 0.95 6.88 1.71
CA VAL A 133 0.53 8.23 1.29
C VAL A 133 -0.98 8.28 1.30
N ARG A 134 -1.55 9.07 2.20
CA ARG A 134 -3.00 9.16 2.36
C ARG A 134 -3.50 10.57 2.11
N VAL A 135 -4.42 10.70 1.15
CA VAL A 135 -5.21 11.93 0.96
C VAL A 135 -6.45 11.84 1.83
N VAL A 136 -6.58 12.78 2.78
CA VAL A 136 -7.61 12.78 3.82
C VAL A 136 -8.37 14.10 3.82
N TYR A 137 -9.65 14.04 4.21
CA TYR A 137 -10.48 15.24 4.29
C TYR A 137 -11.44 15.30 5.49
N LYS A 138 -11.70 14.19 6.19
CA LYS A 138 -12.60 14.11 7.35
C LYS A 138 -12.47 12.77 8.10
N ASP A 139 -13.32 12.59 9.11
CA ASP A 139 -13.46 11.37 9.92
C ASP A 139 -12.15 11.06 10.68
N TYR A 140 -11.74 11.94 11.60
CA TYR A 140 -10.44 11.88 12.26
C TYR A 140 -10.25 10.59 13.05
N LEU A 141 -11.26 10.14 13.81
CA LEU A 141 -11.18 8.86 14.53
C LEU A 141 -10.91 7.69 13.59
N LEU A 142 -11.49 7.70 12.39
CA LEU A 142 -11.14 6.71 11.37
C LEU A 142 -9.68 6.86 10.93
N GLN A 143 -9.19 8.07 10.66
CA GLN A 143 -7.80 8.26 10.22
C GLN A 143 -6.79 7.80 11.28
N GLU A 144 -7.05 8.08 12.57
CA GLU A 144 -6.21 7.60 13.67
C GLU A 144 -6.26 6.07 13.80
N LEU A 145 -7.44 5.45 13.60
CA LEU A 145 -7.58 3.99 13.57
C LEU A 145 -6.73 3.37 12.48
N LEU A 146 -6.86 3.86 11.26
CA LEU A 146 -6.14 3.34 10.11
C LEU A 146 -4.63 3.54 10.28
N PHE A 147 -4.21 4.67 10.86
CA PHE A 147 -2.82 4.88 11.25
C PHE A 147 -2.37 3.82 12.26
N LYS A 148 -3.10 3.57 13.36
CA LYS A 148 -2.79 2.52 14.35
C LYS A 148 -2.64 1.15 13.71
N LEU A 149 -3.60 0.73 12.88
CA LEU A 149 -3.61 -0.59 12.24
C LEU A 149 -2.39 -0.83 11.32
N GLN A 150 -1.79 0.26 10.82
CA GLN A 150 -0.64 0.22 9.90
C GLN A 150 0.68 0.61 10.58
N TYR A 151 0.63 1.11 11.83
CA TYR A 151 1.76 1.73 12.50
C TYR A 151 2.83 0.71 12.88
N THR A 152 4.06 1.04 12.49
CA THR A 152 5.28 0.49 13.08
C THR A 152 6.32 1.61 13.05
N PRO A 153 7.30 1.62 13.97
CA PRO A 153 8.38 2.61 13.96
C PRO A 153 9.20 2.61 12.66
N MET A 154 9.14 1.52 11.87
CA MET A 154 9.91 1.38 10.63
C MET A 154 9.21 2.05 9.43
N ASN A 155 7.88 1.97 9.37
CA ASN A 155 7.10 2.51 8.26
C ASN A 155 7.09 4.04 8.26
N LEU A 156 6.75 4.62 7.11
CA LEU A 156 6.61 6.06 6.93
C LEU A 156 5.17 6.41 6.57
N PHE A 157 4.68 7.55 7.04
CA PHE A 157 3.32 8.02 6.80
C PHE A 157 3.36 9.45 6.30
N CYS A 158 2.70 9.72 5.18
CA CYS A 158 2.54 11.06 4.67
C CYS A 158 1.07 11.36 4.39
N PHE A 159 0.58 12.46 4.97
CA PHE A 159 -0.80 12.90 4.84
C PHE A 159 -0.89 14.13 3.95
N VAL A 160 -1.87 14.13 3.06
CA VAL A 160 -2.29 15.34 2.32
C VAL A 160 -3.69 15.67 2.76
N ILE A 161 -3.86 16.85 3.34
CA ILE A 161 -5.14 17.30 3.87
C ILE A 161 -5.83 18.17 2.81
N ASP A 162 -7.07 17.84 2.46
CA ASP A 162 -7.87 18.67 1.56
C ASP A 162 -8.00 20.09 2.13
N LYS A 163 -7.78 21.09 1.27
CA LYS A 163 -7.99 22.50 1.59
C LYS A 163 -9.38 22.77 2.19
N LYS A 164 -10.39 22.01 1.77
CA LYS A 164 -11.80 22.18 2.20
C LYS A 164 -12.11 21.55 3.55
N SER A 165 -11.19 20.81 4.16
CA SER A 165 -11.40 20.24 5.50
C SER A 165 -11.60 21.32 6.56
N THR A 166 -12.34 20.95 7.62
CA THR A 166 -12.58 21.81 8.78
C THR A 166 -11.27 22.16 9.48
N ALA A 167 -11.25 23.29 10.20
CA ALA A 167 -10.10 23.70 10.99
C ALA A 167 -9.73 22.64 12.03
N LEU A 168 -10.72 22.10 12.74
CA LEU A 168 -10.55 21.04 13.72
C LEU A 168 -9.87 19.80 13.10
N PHE A 169 -10.35 19.31 11.95
CA PHE A 169 -9.75 18.13 11.33
C PHE A 169 -8.29 18.36 10.92
N LYS A 170 -7.97 19.55 10.40
CA LYS A 170 -6.59 19.93 10.05
C LYS A 170 -5.69 19.94 11.28
N GLU A 171 -6.16 20.52 12.38
CA GLU A 171 -5.45 20.55 13.67
C GLU A 171 -5.21 19.13 14.20
N GLN A 172 -6.23 18.28 14.21
CA GLN A 172 -6.11 16.91 14.70
C GLN A 172 -5.10 16.07 13.89
N ILE A 173 -5.09 16.18 12.56
CA ILE A 173 -4.07 15.52 11.74
C ILE A 173 -2.68 16.14 11.95
N SER A 174 -2.57 17.46 12.15
CA SER A 174 -1.28 18.10 12.47
C SER A 174 -0.71 17.52 13.77
N ASN A 175 -1.53 17.50 14.82
CA ASN A 175 -1.16 16.91 16.11
C ASN A 175 -0.71 15.46 15.92
N LEU A 176 -1.51 14.62 15.24
CA LEU A 176 -1.14 13.23 14.95
C LEU A 176 0.26 13.12 14.31
N THR A 177 0.57 13.93 13.29
CA THR A 177 1.87 13.85 12.61
C THR A 177 3.03 14.40 13.45
N GLU A 178 2.77 15.39 14.31
CA GLU A 178 3.80 15.95 15.20
C GLU A 178 4.18 14.97 16.32
N CYS A 179 3.26 14.09 16.71
CA CYS A 179 3.50 13.11 17.78
C CYS A 179 4.38 11.91 17.37
N PHE A 180 4.62 11.71 16.07
CA PHE A 180 5.38 10.57 15.54
C PHE A 180 6.45 11.01 14.54
N PRO A 181 7.74 10.65 14.76
CA PRO A 181 8.84 11.12 13.91
C PRO A 181 8.80 10.56 12.48
N ASN A 182 8.04 9.48 12.27
CA ASN A 182 7.85 8.80 11.00
C ASN A 182 6.53 9.18 10.30
N ALA A 183 5.81 10.18 10.80
CA ALA A 183 4.61 10.75 10.18
C ALA A 183 4.87 12.20 9.75
N ILE A 184 4.32 12.59 8.60
CA ILE A 184 4.50 13.93 8.03
C ILE A 184 3.19 14.37 7.37
N SER A 185 2.83 15.63 7.47
CA SER A 185 1.76 16.23 6.67
C SER A 185 2.34 17.18 5.61
N SER A 186 1.77 17.15 4.40
CA SER A 186 2.10 18.12 3.35
C SER A 186 1.57 19.50 3.74
N GLN A 187 2.42 20.52 3.60
CA GLN A 187 2.06 21.92 3.84
C GLN A 187 1.21 22.52 2.70
N ARG A 188 1.18 21.86 1.53
CA ARG A 188 0.49 22.38 0.35
C ARG A 188 -1.01 22.17 0.48
N GLN A 189 -1.77 23.26 0.43
CA GLN A 189 -3.24 23.21 0.44
C GLN A 189 -3.78 23.03 -0.98
N LEU A 190 -4.41 21.88 -1.23
CA LEU A 190 -5.02 21.55 -2.52
C LEU A 190 -6.51 21.26 -2.32
N SER A 191 -7.37 21.82 -3.16
CA SER A 191 -8.79 21.43 -3.19
C SER A 191 -8.91 20.13 -3.99
N ILE A 192 -9.32 19.06 -3.33
CA ILE A 192 -9.44 17.73 -3.91
C ILE A 192 -10.92 17.32 -3.94
N ASP A 193 -11.37 16.58 -4.95
CA ASP A 193 -12.77 16.18 -5.03
C ASP A 193 -12.95 14.73 -5.50
N SER A 194 -14.21 14.28 -5.56
CA SER A 194 -14.57 12.93 -5.98
C SER A 194 -14.36 12.66 -7.47
N ALA A 195 -14.07 13.69 -8.27
CA ALA A 195 -13.66 13.53 -9.66
C ALA A 195 -12.15 13.25 -9.78
N GLY A 196 -11.39 13.38 -8.68
CA GLY A 196 -9.96 13.10 -8.62
C GLY A 196 -9.07 14.34 -8.78
N HIS A 197 -9.66 15.53 -8.90
CA HIS A 197 -8.89 16.76 -9.14
C HIS A 197 -7.86 16.98 -8.05
N ASN A 198 -6.64 17.36 -8.45
CA ASN A 198 -5.49 17.57 -7.57
C ASN A 198 -5.04 16.37 -6.72
N MET A 199 -5.64 15.18 -6.85
CA MET A 199 -5.24 14.03 -6.05
C MET A 199 -3.82 13.58 -6.39
N LEU A 200 -3.47 13.55 -7.68
CA LEU A 200 -2.10 13.27 -8.14
C LEU A 200 -1.12 14.34 -7.65
N ASN A 201 -1.49 15.62 -7.71
CA ASN A 201 -0.66 16.70 -7.16
C ASN A 201 -0.38 16.46 -5.67
N GLY A 202 -1.41 16.08 -4.90
CA GLY A 202 -1.27 15.70 -3.50
C GLY A 202 -0.29 14.55 -3.30
N PHE A 203 -0.48 13.43 -4.02
CA PHE A 203 0.44 12.29 -3.93
C PHE A 203 1.89 12.68 -4.22
N PHE A 204 2.14 13.50 -5.25
CA PHE A 204 3.49 13.93 -5.60
C PHE A 204 4.15 14.82 -4.53
N GLU A 205 3.39 15.61 -3.75
CA GLU A 205 3.96 16.30 -2.59
C GLU A 205 4.54 15.31 -1.57
N CYS A 206 3.78 14.27 -1.26
CA CYS A 206 4.25 13.21 -0.37
C CYS A 206 5.39 12.39 -0.97
N PHE A 207 5.38 12.12 -2.28
CA PHE A 207 6.46 11.37 -2.91
C PHE A 207 7.80 12.09 -2.77
N ARG A 208 7.82 13.41 -2.98
CA ARG A 208 9.02 14.24 -2.79
C ARG A 208 9.51 14.18 -1.34
N LEU A 209 8.61 14.35 -0.37
CA LEU A 209 8.95 14.28 1.06
C LEU A 209 9.51 12.90 1.44
N LEU A 210 8.87 11.82 0.99
CA LEU A 210 9.26 10.46 1.32
C LEU A 210 10.56 10.03 0.63
N LEU A 211 10.87 10.51 -0.59
CA LEU A 211 12.15 10.19 -1.24
C LEU A 211 13.36 10.73 -0.48
N THR A 212 13.20 11.80 0.32
CA THR A 212 14.25 12.29 1.23
C THR A 212 14.52 11.34 2.41
N ARG A 213 13.59 10.42 2.70
CA ARG A 213 13.74 9.41 3.75
C ARG A 213 14.36 8.14 3.17
N PRO A 214 15.35 7.53 3.85
CA PRO A 214 16.02 6.35 3.33
C PRO A 214 15.22 5.07 3.60
N LYS A 215 15.65 3.97 2.97
CA LYS A 215 15.33 2.56 3.30
C LYS A 215 13.93 2.00 3.00
N TRP A 216 12.89 2.81 2.82
CA TRP A 216 11.59 2.26 2.42
C TRP A 216 11.65 1.56 1.05
N LYS A 217 10.78 0.57 0.83
CA LYS A 217 10.85 -0.33 -0.33
C LYS A 217 9.68 -0.13 -1.28
N TYR A 218 8.49 0.05 -0.71
CA TYR A 218 7.26 0.31 -1.43
C TYR A 218 6.52 1.49 -0.82
N LEU A 219 5.80 2.20 -1.68
CA LEU A 219 4.89 3.27 -1.35
C LEU A 219 3.48 2.84 -1.74
N ILE A 220 2.49 3.04 -0.86
CA ILE A 220 1.08 2.75 -1.16
C ILE A 220 0.27 4.05 -1.12
N THR A 221 -0.41 4.36 -2.23
CA THR A 221 -1.33 5.51 -2.30
C THR A 221 -2.73 5.10 -1.83
N LEU A 222 -3.31 5.91 -0.94
CA LEU A 222 -4.57 5.63 -0.25
C LEU A 222 -5.46 6.87 -0.20
N GLN A 223 -6.78 6.64 -0.23
CA GLN A 223 -7.81 7.66 -0.04
C GLN A 223 -8.40 7.60 1.39
N ASN A 224 -9.24 8.58 1.75
CA ASN A 224 -9.82 8.74 3.09
C ASN A 224 -10.47 7.48 3.69
N HIS A 225 -11.09 6.65 2.84
CA HIS A 225 -11.88 5.47 3.24
C HIS A 225 -11.28 4.15 2.76
N ASP A 226 -9.98 4.11 2.48
CA ASP A 226 -9.25 2.86 2.19
C ASP A 226 -8.84 2.17 3.50
N ILE A 227 -9.41 0.99 3.75
CA ILE A 227 -9.25 0.20 4.98
C ILE A 227 -8.21 -0.90 4.75
N PRO A 228 -7.18 -1.06 5.60
CA PRO A 228 -6.21 -2.14 5.45
C PRO A 228 -6.89 -3.51 5.66
N LEU A 229 -6.63 -4.46 4.77
CA LEU A 229 -7.09 -5.84 4.90
C LEU A 229 -5.99 -6.79 5.41
N ARG A 230 -4.79 -6.26 5.64
CA ARG A 230 -3.57 -7.02 5.93
C ARG A 230 -2.83 -6.42 7.11
N THR A 231 -2.23 -7.29 7.92
CA THR A 231 -1.29 -6.88 8.97
C THR A 231 -0.03 -6.33 8.32
N ASN A 232 0.78 -5.57 9.06
CA ASN A 232 2.05 -5.08 8.52
C ASN A 232 2.98 -6.23 8.08
N PHE A 233 3.03 -7.32 8.86
CA PHE A 233 3.78 -8.52 8.52
C PHE A 233 3.31 -9.13 7.20
N GLU A 234 2.01 -9.25 6.98
CA GLU A 234 1.44 -9.75 5.72
C GLU A 234 1.77 -8.82 4.55
N LEU A 235 1.60 -7.50 4.72
CA LEU A 235 1.96 -6.51 3.69
C LEU A 235 3.43 -6.64 3.28
N VAL A 236 4.34 -6.75 4.24
CA VAL A 236 5.77 -6.91 3.98
C VAL A 236 6.06 -8.17 3.15
N ASN A 237 5.51 -9.32 3.55
CA ASN A 237 5.72 -10.56 2.81
C ASN A 237 5.16 -10.48 1.39
N ILE A 238 3.95 -9.92 1.22
CA ILE A 238 3.30 -9.79 -0.08
C ILE A 238 4.10 -8.84 -0.99
N LEU A 239 4.50 -7.67 -0.49
CA LEU A 239 5.25 -6.69 -1.27
C LEU A 239 6.67 -7.16 -1.60
N GLN A 240 7.30 -7.96 -0.71
CA GLN A 240 8.55 -8.66 -1.04
C GLN A 240 8.37 -9.62 -2.22
N ALA A 241 7.26 -10.35 -2.25
CA ALA A 241 6.95 -11.28 -3.35
C ALA A 241 6.71 -10.58 -4.71
N LEU A 242 6.41 -9.28 -4.71
CA LEU A 242 6.32 -8.49 -5.96
C LEU A 242 7.70 -8.22 -6.58
N ASN A 243 8.79 -8.43 -5.85
CA ASN A 243 10.17 -8.37 -6.35
C ASN A 243 10.50 -7.11 -7.17
N GLY A 244 10.08 -5.93 -6.70
CA GLY A 244 10.30 -4.65 -7.38
C GLY A 244 9.30 -4.30 -8.47
N SER A 245 8.37 -5.20 -8.81
CA SER A 245 7.24 -4.91 -9.69
C SER A 245 6.25 -3.97 -9.00
N ASN A 246 5.67 -3.04 -9.76
CA ASN A 246 4.58 -2.21 -9.22
C ASN A 246 3.25 -2.99 -9.29
N ASP A 247 2.32 -2.67 -8.40
CA ASP A 247 0.93 -3.11 -8.48
C ASP A 247 0.03 -1.90 -8.78
N VAL A 248 -0.29 -1.76 -10.06
CA VAL A 248 -1.09 -0.68 -10.61
C VAL A 248 -2.15 -1.31 -11.51
N GLY A 249 -3.42 -0.98 -11.33
CA GLY A 249 -4.47 -1.46 -12.23
C GLY A 249 -4.24 -0.92 -13.65
N VAL A 250 -4.40 -1.77 -14.67
CA VAL A 250 -4.24 -1.35 -16.06
C VAL A 250 -5.39 -1.86 -16.91
N LEU A 251 -6.13 -0.94 -17.50
CA LEU A 251 -7.27 -1.15 -18.39
C LEU A 251 -7.23 -0.13 -19.53
N HIS A 252 -8.04 -0.37 -20.56
CA HIS A 252 -8.32 0.65 -21.57
C HIS A 252 -8.89 1.91 -20.94
N ALA A 253 -8.38 3.06 -21.36
CA ALA A 253 -8.95 4.34 -20.97
C ALA A 253 -10.31 4.54 -21.65
N ILE A 254 -11.21 5.21 -20.92
CA ILE A 254 -12.53 5.59 -21.42
C ILE A 254 -12.34 6.83 -22.31
N PRO A 255 -12.62 6.78 -23.63
CA PRO A 255 -12.29 7.86 -24.57
C PRO A 255 -12.82 9.23 -24.16
N GLU A 256 -14.02 9.29 -23.56
CA GLU A 256 -14.66 10.53 -23.10
C GLU A 256 -13.94 11.19 -21.92
N ARG A 257 -13.04 10.47 -21.25
CA ARG A 257 -12.25 10.94 -20.11
C ARG A 257 -10.81 11.31 -20.48
N ILE A 258 -10.46 11.30 -21.76
CA ILE A 258 -9.16 11.69 -22.26
C ILE A 258 -9.27 13.09 -22.89
N PRO A 259 -8.38 14.04 -22.54
CA PRO A 259 -8.29 15.33 -23.23
C PRO A 259 -8.19 15.16 -24.76
N LYS A 260 -9.10 15.82 -25.49
CA LYS A 260 -9.16 15.76 -26.95
C LYS A 260 -8.16 16.72 -27.59
N HIS A 261 -7.74 16.40 -28.81
CA HIS A 261 -6.82 17.24 -29.63
C HIS A 261 -5.45 17.49 -28.98
N ILE A 262 -5.02 16.62 -28.05
CA ILE A 262 -3.70 16.66 -27.43
C ILE A 262 -2.77 15.69 -28.16
N GLN A 263 -1.54 16.15 -28.45
CA GLN A 263 -0.45 15.29 -28.85
C GLN A 263 0.19 14.67 -27.60
N TRP A 264 0.03 13.36 -27.41
CA TRP A 264 0.60 12.64 -26.25
C TRP A 264 2.04 12.18 -26.49
N THR A 265 2.80 12.89 -27.32
CA THR A 265 4.22 12.60 -27.56
C THR A 265 5.08 13.04 -26.39
N TYR A 266 6.24 12.40 -26.19
CA TYR A 266 7.16 12.78 -25.13
C TYR A 266 7.61 14.23 -25.31
N LYS A 267 7.85 14.63 -26.57
CA LYS A 267 8.14 16.01 -26.97
C LYS A 267 7.03 17.01 -26.59
N ALA A 268 5.77 16.74 -26.93
CA ALA A 268 4.68 17.67 -26.64
C ALA A 268 4.39 17.81 -25.14
N LEU A 269 4.67 16.76 -24.35
CA LEU A 269 4.46 16.75 -22.91
C LEU A 269 5.66 17.23 -22.11
N HIS A 270 6.82 17.48 -22.75
CA HIS A 270 8.12 17.65 -22.05
C HIS A 270 8.32 16.57 -20.98
N LEU A 271 8.03 15.32 -21.32
CA LEU A 271 7.82 14.24 -20.35
C LEU A 271 9.06 13.93 -19.50
N PHE A 272 10.25 13.95 -20.10
CA PHE A 272 11.51 13.78 -19.41
C PHE A 272 12.09 15.14 -19.05
N LYS A 273 12.64 15.25 -17.83
CA LYS A 273 13.42 16.42 -17.40
C LYS A 273 14.70 16.62 -18.21
N ASP A 274 15.22 15.53 -18.76
CA ASP A 274 16.28 15.56 -19.76
C ASP A 274 15.65 15.71 -21.14
N GLU A 275 15.68 16.93 -21.68
CA GLU A 275 15.03 17.29 -22.93
C GLU A 275 15.54 16.49 -24.14
N THR A 276 16.75 15.90 -24.07
CA THR A 276 17.27 15.07 -25.16
C THR A 276 16.50 13.76 -25.34
N LYS A 277 15.73 13.34 -24.31
CA LYS A 277 14.89 12.13 -24.33
C LYS A 277 13.46 12.38 -24.82
N ASN A 278 13.09 13.64 -25.05
CA ASN A 278 11.76 14.04 -25.48
C ASN A 278 11.62 13.96 -27.01
N ASP A 279 11.33 12.75 -27.49
CA ASP A 279 11.17 12.43 -28.92
C ASP A 279 9.69 12.28 -29.34
N ASN A 280 9.46 11.75 -30.55
CA ASN A 280 8.12 11.58 -31.13
C ASN A 280 7.38 10.31 -30.67
N ARG A 281 7.95 9.49 -29.78
CA ARG A 281 7.21 8.38 -29.16
C ARG A 281 6.02 8.94 -28.38
N SER A 282 4.90 8.22 -28.43
CA SER A 282 3.65 8.64 -27.83
C SER A 282 3.25 7.74 -26.68
N LEU A 283 2.76 8.34 -25.59
CA LEU A 283 2.10 7.62 -24.53
C LEU A 283 0.74 7.12 -25.01
N LYS A 284 0.50 5.82 -24.87
CA LYS A 284 -0.85 5.26 -24.93
C LYS A 284 -1.51 5.48 -23.57
N ILE A 285 -2.53 6.33 -23.53
CA ILE A 285 -3.27 6.62 -22.29
C ILE A 285 -4.04 5.37 -21.84
N THR A 286 -3.82 4.98 -20.59
CA THR A 286 -4.49 3.84 -19.96
C THR A 286 -5.09 4.25 -18.64
N LYS A 287 -6.07 3.48 -18.17
CA LYS A 287 -6.78 3.74 -16.92
C LYS A 287 -6.43 2.68 -15.88
N GLY A 288 -6.31 3.09 -14.63
CA GLY A 288 -6.12 2.22 -13.47
C GLY A 288 -7.00 2.58 -12.29
N SER A 289 -6.40 2.47 -11.11
CA SER A 289 -6.95 2.88 -9.82
C SER A 289 -6.05 3.96 -9.22
N ALA A 290 -6.62 4.90 -8.47
CA ALA A 290 -5.86 5.91 -7.73
C ALA A 290 -5.00 5.31 -6.60
N SER A 291 -5.42 4.16 -6.04
CA SER A 291 -4.64 3.41 -5.06
C SER A 291 -3.71 2.45 -5.79
N CYS A 292 -2.43 2.46 -5.45
CA CYS A 292 -1.38 1.68 -6.10
C CYS A 292 -0.32 1.29 -5.08
N SER A 293 0.36 0.16 -5.30
CA SER A 293 1.59 -0.19 -4.57
C SER A 293 2.78 0.00 -5.51
N LEU A 294 3.58 1.04 -5.27
CA LEU A 294 4.66 1.49 -6.14
C LEU A 294 6.01 1.16 -5.51
N SER A 295 6.91 0.54 -6.26
CA SER A 295 8.29 0.35 -5.82
C SER A 295 8.99 1.70 -5.65
N ARG A 296 9.95 1.79 -4.71
CA ARG A 296 10.74 3.01 -4.53
C ARG A 296 11.46 3.44 -5.81
N ALA A 297 11.91 2.48 -6.62
CA ALA A 297 12.57 2.77 -7.89
C ALA A 297 11.63 3.45 -8.89
N PHE A 298 10.37 3.03 -8.96
CA PHE A 298 9.38 3.68 -9.80
C PHE A 298 9.05 5.10 -9.32
N VAL A 299 8.88 5.28 -8.01
CA VAL A 299 8.62 6.60 -7.41
C VAL A 299 9.81 7.55 -7.66
N ASP A 300 11.05 7.08 -7.51
CA ASP A 300 12.23 7.85 -7.84
C ASP A 300 12.26 8.23 -9.33
N PHE A 301 11.96 7.29 -10.22
CA PHE A 301 11.90 7.55 -11.66
C PHE A 301 10.87 8.65 -12.01
N ILE A 302 9.62 8.52 -11.56
CA ILE A 302 8.57 9.49 -11.92
C ILE A 302 8.77 10.87 -11.27
N VAL A 303 9.44 10.95 -10.11
CA VAL A 303 9.71 12.23 -9.44
C VAL A 303 10.98 12.89 -9.96
N ASN A 304 12.06 12.11 -10.18
CA ASN A 304 13.38 12.66 -10.45
C ASN A 304 13.80 12.62 -11.93
N LYS A 305 13.17 11.76 -12.77
CA LYS A 305 13.49 11.67 -14.21
C LYS A 305 12.41 12.27 -15.11
N LEU A 306 11.15 12.25 -14.68
CA LEU A 306 10.03 12.77 -15.46
C LEU A 306 9.58 14.15 -14.96
N ASP A 307 9.02 14.93 -15.87
CA ASP A 307 8.11 16.03 -15.57
C ASP A 307 6.68 15.61 -15.97
N VAL A 308 5.84 15.40 -14.96
CA VAL A 308 4.44 14.99 -15.15
C VAL A 308 3.47 16.16 -15.04
N GLY A 309 3.98 17.40 -14.91
CA GLY A 309 3.17 18.59 -14.64
C GLY A 309 2.14 18.87 -15.74
N ILE A 310 2.56 18.81 -17.01
CA ILE A 310 1.67 19.01 -18.17
C ILE A 310 0.59 17.93 -18.19
N PHE A 311 0.95 16.65 -18.00
CA PHE A 311 -0.01 15.54 -17.96
C PHE A 311 -1.07 15.78 -16.87
N ILE A 312 -0.64 16.07 -15.64
CA ILE A 312 -1.56 16.29 -14.52
C ILE A 312 -2.45 17.52 -14.76
N ALA A 313 -1.89 18.61 -15.32
CA ALA A 313 -2.64 19.82 -15.62
C ALA A 313 -3.75 19.58 -16.66
N LEU A 314 -3.44 18.84 -17.73
CA LEU A 314 -4.43 18.48 -18.76
C LEU A 314 -5.56 17.63 -18.19
N PHE A 315 -5.24 16.60 -17.39
CA PHE A 315 -6.27 15.76 -16.79
C PHE A 315 -7.07 16.49 -15.71
N ASN A 316 -6.49 17.44 -14.97
CA ASN A 316 -7.24 18.24 -14.01
C ASN A 316 -8.29 19.19 -14.65
N GLN A 317 -8.33 19.30 -15.99
CA GLN A 317 -9.40 20.01 -16.70
C GLN A 317 -10.55 19.08 -17.10
N MET A 318 -10.39 17.76 -16.94
CA MET A 318 -11.39 16.76 -17.32
C MET A 318 -12.42 16.57 -16.20
N TYR A 319 -13.65 16.25 -16.57
CA TYR A 319 -14.77 16.25 -15.61
C TYR A 319 -14.72 15.15 -14.52
N TYR A 320 -14.04 14.02 -14.74
CA TYR A 320 -14.10 12.87 -13.83
C TYR A 320 -13.01 11.80 -14.06
N GLY A 321 -12.57 11.18 -12.96
CA GLY A 321 -11.67 10.01 -12.95
C GLY A 321 -10.23 10.35 -13.34
N VAL A 322 -9.81 11.57 -13.02
CA VAL A 322 -8.56 12.17 -13.51
C VAL A 322 -7.33 11.60 -12.79
N ASP A 323 -7.51 11.15 -11.56
CA ASP A 323 -6.54 10.49 -10.69
C ASP A 323 -6.25 9.03 -11.09
N GLU A 324 -7.07 8.46 -11.98
CA GLU A 324 -6.96 7.07 -12.44
C GLU A 324 -6.14 6.91 -13.72
N MET A 325 -5.43 7.95 -14.19
CA MET A 325 -4.82 7.97 -15.54
C MET A 325 -3.29 7.94 -15.54
N LEU A 326 -2.63 8.67 -14.65
CA LEU A 326 -1.17 8.88 -14.72
C LEU A 326 -0.38 7.60 -14.42
N PHE A 327 -0.61 6.99 -13.26
CA PHE A 327 0.20 5.84 -12.83
C PHE A 327 0.01 4.65 -13.75
N SER A 328 -1.23 4.35 -14.18
CA SER A 328 -1.49 3.31 -15.18
C SER A 328 -0.77 3.60 -16.49
N THR A 329 -0.84 4.84 -16.99
CA THR A 329 -0.20 5.21 -18.26
C THR A 329 1.32 5.05 -18.18
N LEU A 330 1.97 5.62 -17.16
CA LEU A 330 3.43 5.51 -16.99
C LEU A 330 3.87 4.07 -16.72
N HIS A 331 3.08 3.31 -15.97
CA HIS A 331 3.37 1.92 -15.64
C HIS A 331 3.25 1.00 -16.86
N SER A 332 2.21 1.17 -17.69
CA SER A 332 1.92 0.22 -18.77
C SER A 332 2.70 0.48 -20.05
N ASN A 333 3.20 1.70 -20.30
CA ASN A 333 3.95 2.01 -21.51
C ASN A 333 5.39 1.45 -21.42
N GLU A 334 5.59 0.23 -21.92
CA GLU A 334 6.84 -0.55 -21.82
C GLU A 334 8.09 0.18 -22.35
N GLN A 335 7.90 0.98 -23.40
CA GLN A 335 8.88 1.86 -24.05
C GLN A 335 9.46 2.97 -23.13
N LEU A 336 8.81 3.28 -22.00
CA LEU A 336 9.36 4.17 -20.99
C LEU A 336 10.45 3.50 -20.15
N GLU A 337 10.50 2.17 -20.17
CA GLU A 337 11.40 1.37 -19.32
C GLU A 337 11.28 1.73 -17.83
N ALA A 338 10.08 2.13 -17.41
CA ALA A 338 9.82 2.52 -16.03
C ALA A 338 10.09 1.34 -15.07
N PRO A 339 10.80 1.54 -13.94
CA PRO A 339 11.12 0.47 -13.00
C PRO A 339 9.87 -0.25 -12.50
N GLY A 340 9.85 -1.59 -12.55
CA GLY A 340 8.67 -2.37 -12.17
C GLY A 340 7.45 -2.17 -13.08
N GLY A 341 7.63 -1.57 -14.26
CA GLY A 341 6.59 -1.33 -15.26
C GLY A 341 5.99 -2.61 -15.85
N TYR A 342 4.89 -2.48 -16.58
CA TYR A 342 4.21 -3.56 -17.29
C TYR A 342 4.13 -3.25 -18.79
N THR A 343 3.05 -3.68 -19.46
CA THR A 343 2.87 -3.54 -20.91
C THR A 343 1.44 -3.15 -21.29
N THR A 344 1.31 -2.38 -22.36
CA THR A 344 0.04 -2.04 -23.01
C THR A 344 -0.52 -3.16 -23.88
N GLN A 345 0.17 -4.29 -24.00
CA GLN A 345 -0.32 -5.48 -24.69
C GLN A 345 -1.42 -6.20 -23.90
N CYS A 346 -1.37 -6.11 -22.57
CA CYS A 346 -2.25 -6.86 -21.69
C CYS A 346 -3.54 -6.13 -21.28
N LEU A 347 -3.92 -5.04 -21.95
CA LEU A 347 -5.10 -4.23 -21.57
C LEU A 347 -6.43 -4.99 -21.63
N ASN A 348 -6.50 -6.06 -22.42
CA ASN A 348 -7.70 -6.89 -22.57
C ASN A 348 -7.81 -7.98 -21.49
N LYS A 349 -6.80 -8.13 -20.62
CA LYS A 349 -6.78 -9.15 -19.56
C LYS A 349 -6.55 -8.49 -18.22
N PHE A 350 -7.15 -9.07 -17.19
CA PHE A 350 -6.91 -8.61 -15.83
C PHE A 350 -5.43 -8.81 -15.48
N ASN A 351 -4.75 -7.73 -15.09
CA ASN A 351 -3.31 -7.73 -14.84
C ASN A 351 -2.92 -8.27 -13.45
N GLY A 352 -3.89 -8.75 -12.67
CA GLY A 352 -3.63 -9.26 -11.32
C GLY A 352 -3.56 -8.18 -10.25
N TYR A 353 -4.23 -7.04 -10.44
CA TYR A 353 -4.22 -5.92 -9.50
C TYR A 353 -4.70 -6.32 -8.09
N ILE A 354 -3.91 -6.05 -7.04
CA ILE A 354 -4.20 -6.48 -5.65
C ILE A 354 -4.32 -5.34 -4.63
N THR A 355 -3.98 -4.09 -4.97
CA THR A 355 -3.86 -3.04 -3.95
C THR A 355 -5.20 -2.74 -3.30
N ARG A 356 -6.30 -2.68 -4.08
CA ARG A 356 -7.60 -2.26 -3.56
C ARG A 356 -8.77 -3.11 -4.04
N TYR A 357 -9.44 -3.74 -3.09
CA TYR A 357 -10.73 -4.39 -3.26
C TYR A 357 -11.84 -3.34 -3.38
N VAL A 358 -12.67 -3.46 -4.41
CA VAL A 358 -13.82 -2.58 -4.63
C VAL A 358 -14.97 -3.42 -5.16
N VAL A 359 -16.15 -3.26 -4.55
CA VAL A 359 -17.37 -3.90 -5.02
C VAL A 359 -18.16 -2.91 -5.86
N TRP A 360 -18.18 -3.14 -7.17
CA TRP A 360 -18.99 -2.35 -8.09
C TRP A 360 -20.36 -2.98 -8.27
N LYS A 361 -21.43 -2.17 -8.19
CA LYS A 361 -22.83 -2.64 -8.32
C LYS A 361 -23.10 -3.45 -9.59
N ARG A 362 -22.34 -3.20 -10.66
CA ARG A 362 -22.46 -3.92 -11.94
C ARG A 362 -21.75 -5.28 -11.95
N SER A 363 -20.85 -5.52 -11.01
CA SER A 363 -19.98 -6.70 -11.00
C SER A 363 -20.49 -7.78 -10.04
N GLN A 364 -21.00 -7.38 -8.89
CA GLN A 364 -21.55 -8.28 -7.88
C GLN A 364 -22.53 -7.55 -6.96
N GLN A 365 -23.34 -8.30 -6.22
CA GLN A 365 -24.25 -7.75 -5.23
C GLN A 365 -23.48 -7.09 -4.08
N CYS A 366 -23.90 -5.90 -3.68
CA CYS A 366 -23.41 -5.21 -2.49
C CYS A 366 -24.18 -5.78 -1.28
N LYS A 367 -23.51 -6.51 -0.39
CA LYS A 367 -24.19 -7.23 0.71
C LYS A 367 -24.78 -6.28 1.75
N SER A 368 -24.15 -5.14 1.99
CA SER A 368 -24.74 -4.07 2.81
C SER A 368 -26.02 -3.46 2.22
N GLY A 369 -26.24 -3.62 0.90
CA GLY A 369 -27.34 -3.00 0.18
C GLY A 369 -27.15 -1.49 -0.09
N ILE A 370 -26.04 -0.89 0.34
CA ILE A 370 -25.81 0.55 0.27
C ILE A 370 -24.69 0.85 -0.73
N ASP A 371 -24.98 1.65 -1.77
CA ASP A 371 -23.98 2.09 -2.74
C ASP A 371 -23.94 3.61 -2.89
N ARG A 372 -22.76 4.17 -3.16
CA ARG A 372 -22.57 5.58 -3.50
C ARG A 372 -21.74 5.70 -4.77
N HIS A 373 -22.34 6.27 -5.81
CA HIS A 373 -21.78 6.34 -7.16
C HIS A 373 -21.47 4.95 -7.74
N ARG A 374 -22.36 3.96 -7.50
CA ARG A 374 -22.23 2.57 -7.99
C ARG A 374 -21.08 1.77 -7.35
N VAL A 375 -20.45 2.30 -6.31
CA VAL A 375 -19.48 1.61 -5.45
C VAL A 375 -20.17 1.25 -4.14
N CYS A 376 -20.13 -0.02 -3.76
CA CYS A 376 -20.65 -0.52 -2.50
C CYS A 376 -19.97 0.15 -1.31
N ILE A 377 -20.76 0.44 -0.29
CA ILE A 377 -20.26 0.82 1.02
C ILE A 377 -20.28 -0.44 1.87
N LEU A 378 -19.11 -1.00 2.11
CA LEU A 378 -18.93 -2.29 2.76
C LEU A 378 -19.43 -2.20 4.22
N GLY A 379 -20.28 -3.14 4.61
CA GLY A 379 -20.82 -3.25 5.96
C GLY A 379 -20.43 -4.56 6.64
N VAL A 380 -21.04 -4.85 7.80
CA VAL A 380 -20.78 -6.09 8.55
C VAL A 380 -21.05 -7.36 7.73
N ALA A 381 -21.99 -7.31 6.78
CA ALA A 381 -22.32 -8.43 5.89
C ALA A 381 -21.19 -8.75 4.87
N ASP A 382 -20.27 -7.81 4.64
CA ASP A 382 -19.16 -7.99 3.70
C ASP A 382 -17.89 -8.57 4.38
N LEU A 383 -17.82 -8.59 5.72
CA LEU A 383 -16.57 -8.89 6.44
C LEU A 383 -15.97 -10.27 6.16
N ALA A 384 -16.82 -11.29 6.02
CA ALA A 384 -16.38 -12.64 5.68
C ALA A 384 -15.69 -12.70 4.29
N ASP A 385 -16.15 -11.90 3.33
CA ASP A 385 -15.53 -11.83 1.99
C ASP A 385 -14.20 -11.07 2.04
N LEU A 386 -14.08 -10.06 2.91
CA LEU A 386 -12.84 -9.32 3.12
C LEU A 386 -11.75 -10.18 3.76
N GLU A 387 -12.12 -11.11 4.66
CA GLU A 387 -11.20 -12.08 5.25
C GLU A 387 -10.60 -13.01 4.19
N ARG A 388 -11.41 -13.48 3.23
CA ARG A 388 -11.00 -14.38 2.14
C ARG A 388 -10.34 -13.68 0.96
N SER A 389 -10.56 -12.37 0.82
CA SER A 389 -10.02 -11.53 -0.24
C SER A 389 -8.50 -11.67 -0.33
N ARG A 390 -7.90 -11.49 -1.51
CA ARG A 390 -6.43 -11.41 -1.70
C ARG A 390 -5.89 -9.98 -1.78
N PHE A 391 -6.75 -8.99 -1.62
CA PHE A 391 -6.36 -7.59 -1.74
C PHE A 391 -5.68 -7.04 -0.49
N LEU A 392 -4.93 -5.95 -0.63
CA LEU A 392 -4.21 -5.30 0.46
C LEU A 392 -5.10 -4.34 1.26
N PHE A 393 -6.01 -3.64 0.57
CA PHE A 393 -6.95 -2.68 1.12
C PHE A 393 -8.35 -2.90 0.55
N ALA A 394 -9.36 -2.33 1.20
CA ALA A 394 -10.73 -2.28 0.71
C ALA A 394 -11.26 -0.85 0.63
N ASN A 395 -12.08 -0.58 -0.38
CA ASN A 395 -12.83 0.66 -0.54
C ASN A 395 -14.32 0.34 -0.78
N LYS A 396 -15.25 0.88 0.00
CA LYS A 396 -15.05 1.77 1.16
C LYS A 396 -15.94 1.37 2.32
N MET A 397 -15.46 1.62 3.53
CA MET A 397 -16.27 1.63 4.75
C MET A 397 -16.39 3.08 5.22
N ILE A 398 -17.58 3.49 5.67
CA ILE A 398 -17.86 4.87 6.07
C ILE A 398 -18.40 4.87 7.51
N PRO A 399 -17.77 5.61 8.45
CA PRO A 399 -18.17 5.59 9.85
C PRO A 399 -19.63 5.98 10.10
N PHE A 400 -20.15 6.97 9.36
CA PHE A 400 -21.54 7.40 9.53
C PHE A 400 -22.57 6.37 9.00
N ILE A 401 -22.14 5.34 8.29
CA ILE A 401 -23.02 4.34 7.64
C ILE A 401 -22.98 3.02 8.40
N ASP A 402 -21.79 2.48 8.60
CA ASP A 402 -21.60 1.23 9.34
C ASP A 402 -20.23 1.23 10.02
N TYR A 403 -20.18 1.78 11.23
CA TYR A 403 -18.99 1.75 12.07
C TYR A 403 -18.80 0.37 12.74
N SER A 404 -19.84 -0.46 12.85
CA SER A 404 -19.69 -1.84 13.30
C SER A 404 -18.75 -2.62 12.39
N ALA A 405 -18.86 -2.46 11.08
CA ALA A 405 -17.96 -3.07 10.11
C ALA A 405 -16.50 -2.67 10.34
N ILE A 406 -16.25 -1.37 10.53
CA ILE A 406 -14.91 -0.81 10.76
C ILE A 406 -14.33 -1.31 12.09
N SER A 407 -15.09 -1.19 13.17
CA SER A 407 -14.68 -1.62 14.51
C SER A 407 -14.38 -3.12 14.54
N CYS A 408 -15.28 -3.96 14.01
CA CYS A 408 -15.10 -5.40 14.03
C CYS A 408 -13.96 -5.87 13.14
N TRP A 409 -13.77 -5.25 11.97
CA TRP A 409 -12.61 -5.53 11.12
C TRP A 409 -11.30 -5.12 11.80
N ALA A 410 -11.26 -3.95 12.44
CA ALA A 410 -10.09 -3.50 13.19
C ALA A 410 -9.72 -4.46 14.32
N GLN A 411 -10.70 -4.92 15.11
CA GLN A 411 -10.50 -5.93 16.15
C GLN A 411 -9.95 -7.23 15.56
N ARG A 412 -10.54 -7.72 14.45
CA ARG A 412 -10.06 -8.91 13.75
C ARG A 412 -8.60 -8.77 13.30
N LEU A 413 -8.23 -7.62 12.73
CA LEU A 413 -6.89 -7.37 12.21
C LEU A 413 -5.83 -7.23 13.32
N LEU A 414 -6.18 -6.58 14.44
CA LEU A 414 -5.33 -6.49 15.62
C LEU A 414 -5.10 -7.87 16.25
N ASN A 415 -6.17 -8.63 16.46
CA ASN A 415 -6.07 -10.00 16.98
C ASN A 415 -5.21 -10.87 16.05
N ARG A 416 -5.40 -10.78 14.74
CA ARG A 416 -4.56 -11.49 13.76
C ARG A 416 -3.08 -11.12 13.90
N SER A 417 -2.77 -9.85 14.13
CA SER A 417 -1.38 -9.39 14.34
C SER A 417 -0.75 -10.00 15.60
N LEU A 418 -1.53 -10.19 16.67
CA LEU A 418 -1.09 -10.76 17.95
C LEU A 418 -0.84 -12.26 17.87
N ILE A 419 -1.76 -13.01 17.26
CA ILE A 419 -1.73 -14.49 17.26
C ILE A 419 -0.95 -15.07 16.08
N GLN A 420 -0.73 -14.31 15.01
CA GLN A 420 -0.05 -14.79 13.82
C GLN A 420 1.37 -15.28 14.14
N ASN A 421 1.71 -16.47 13.64
CA ASN A 421 3.08 -16.96 13.69
C ASN A 421 3.96 -16.17 12.72
N ARG A 422 4.68 -15.17 13.24
CA ARG A 422 5.57 -14.29 12.47
C ARG A 422 7.03 -14.78 12.43
N LYS A 423 7.29 -16.05 12.80
CA LYS A 423 8.65 -16.64 12.74
C LYS A 423 9.04 -17.08 11.33
N ARG A 424 8.06 -17.31 10.45
CA ARG A 424 8.28 -17.75 9.06
C ARG A 424 7.46 -16.89 8.09
N PRO A 425 7.93 -16.71 6.83
CA PRO A 425 7.15 -16.05 5.79
C PRO A 425 5.78 -16.71 5.57
N ILE A 426 4.78 -15.92 5.18
CA ILE A 426 3.48 -16.46 4.76
C ILE A 426 3.57 -17.05 3.34
N ASN A 427 2.61 -17.89 2.96
CA ASN A 427 2.51 -18.35 1.58
C ASN A 427 2.18 -17.18 0.64
N THR A 428 3.14 -16.80 -0.19
CA THR A 428 3.01 -15.70 -1.15
C THR A 428 2.98 -16.16 -2.61
N TYR A 429 2.78 -17.45 -2.86
CA TYR A 429 2.83 -18.04 -4.21
C TYR A 429 1.91 -17.31 -5.20
N TYR A 430 0.68 -16.98 -4.81
CA TYR A 430 -0.23 -16.22 -5.66
C TYR A 430 0.37 -14.87 -6.09
N TYR A 431 0.96 -14.13 -5.15
CA TYR A 431 1.50 -12.79 -5.37
C TYR A 431 2.78 -12.82 -6.21
N SER A 432 3.66 -13.79 -5.98
CA SER A 432 4.90 -13.94 -6.76
C SER A 432 4.66 -14.41 -8.21
N HIS A 433 3.46 -14.92 -8.51
CA HIS A 433 3.07 -15.41 -9.83
C HIS A 433 2.08 -14.50 -10.56
N LEU A 434 1.83 -13.29 -10.04
CA LEU A 434 1.03 -12.29 -10.74
C LEU A 434 1.65 -11.98 -12.11
N PRO A 435 0.82 -11.67 -13.14
CA PRO A 435 1.31 -11.37 -14.48
C PRO A 435 2.38 -10.28 -14.51
N VAL A 436 2.22 -9.22 -13.73
CA VAL A 436 3.19 -8.12 -13.63
C VAL A 436 4.54 -8.56 -13.05
N VAL A 437 4.55 -9.52 -12.11
CA VAL A 437 5.78 -10.05 -11.52
C VAL A 437 6.49 -10.97 -12.50
N LYS A 438 5.75 -11.84 -13.18
CA LYS A 438 6.29 -12.70 -14.25
C LYS A 438 6.90 -11.85 -15.37
N PHE A 439 6.19 -10.80 -15.80
CA PHE A 439 6.68 -9.87 -16.82
C PHE A 439 7.99 -9.20 -16.41
N ASN A 440 8.08 -8.67 -15.19
CA ASN A 440 9.30 -8.00 -14.74
C ASN A 440 10.47 -8.97 -14.55
N ASN A 441 10.23 -10.17 -14.01
CA ASN A 441 11.26 -11.20 -13.88
C ASN A 441 11.85 -11.63 -15.24
N GLN A 442 11.06 -11.54 -16.31
CA GLN A 442 11.45 -11.92 -17.67
C GLN A 442 11.77 -10.71 -18.55
N ARG A 443 11.80 -9.48 -18.01
CA ARG A 443 11.89 -8.25 -18.80
C ARG A 443 13.10 -8.22 -19.76
N HIS A 444 14.25 -8.71 -19.30
CA HIS A 444 15.46 -8.82 -20.11
C HIS A 444 15.31 -9.76 -21.31
N SER A 445 14.42 -10.76 -21.24
CA SER A 445 14.18 -11.71 -22.33
C SER A 445 13.29 -11.16 -23.46
N PHE A 446 12.50 -10.11 -23.19
CA PHE A 446 11.61 -9.50 -24.17
C PHE A 446 12.19 -8.24 -24.83
N GLY A 447 13.13 -7.55 -24.16
CA GLY A 447 13.62 -6.26 -24.64
C GLY A 447 12.46 -5.28 -24.86
N GLN A 448 12.40 -4.65 -26.04
CA GLN A 448 11.28 -3.79 -26.45
C GLN A 448 10.13 -4.55 -27.13
N ASN A 449 10.31 -5.83 -27.49
CA ASN A 449 9.29 -6.62 -28.17
C ASN A 449 8.56 -7.53 -27.17
N THR A 450 7.48 -7.01 -26.59
CA THR A 450 6.69 -7.74 -25.59
C THR A 450 5.73 -8.75 -26.21
N THR A 451 5.61 -8.84 -27.54
CA THR A 451 4.56 -9.62 -28.23
C THR A 451 4.48 -11.09 -27.80
N ASN A 452 5.61 -11.68 -27.40
CA ASN A 452 5.68 -13.07 -26.93
C ASN A 452 5.26 -13.26 -25.47
N PHE A 453 5.08 -12.18 -24.69
CA PHE A 453 4.58 -12.27 -23.34
C PHE A 453 3.09 -12.63 -23.35
N ARG A 454 2.77 -13.76 -22.72
CA ARG A 454 1.39 -14.19 -22.52
C ARG A 454 0.83 -13.51 -21.29
N CYS A 455 0.09 -12.44 -21.55
CA CYS A 455 -1.08 -12.10 -20.75
C CYS A 455 -1.99 -13.35 -20.67
#